data_AF-A0A1H6ZP17-F1
#
_entry.id   AF-A0A1H6ZP17-F1
#
_cell.length_a   1.000
_cell.length_b   1.000
_cell.length_c   1.000
_cell.angle_alpha   90.00
_cell.angle_beta   90.00
_cell.angle_gamma   90.00
#
_symmetry.space_group_name_H-M   'P 1'
#
loop_
_entity.id
_entity.type
_entity.pdbx_description
1 polymer ?
#
loop_
_entity_poly.entity_id
_entity_poly.type
_entity_poly.pdbx_seq_one_letter_code
_entity_poly.pdbx_strand_id
1 'polypeptide(L)'
;MPDTTATETTPLDAALEARDDLNRYGRAKRALFALQLSFGLDDIHTIAASALTDGPDDKSCDVVYVDRDLHTAVLVQGYESTAPTNKRQARGAKASSVHQAITWLLGDIDEADVPERLRSARNELHQALADGAIASIEVWFVHNLPESAQIKQELNASAVGARHMVSARYSGVDLDVSGTEIGLETLGDRYLGSLTPVLVTDPFVVPVSGAFTEKGENWTAVCTSLPAGWLHEQFAAHKERLFSANVRGYLGSTRSQNNINNGIQDTVRNEPQQFWAYNNGITALVNDFEYDEDAGTIRVEGLAIVNGAQTTGSIGSLDSTHLAESRVMARFIKCDDQRTVQEIIRFNNRQNPTQAADFRSNDRVQSRLVKEFEKLGVVGYNGGRRGGAEDVIRRPGSNQILATVAAQALAAFHGRPEVAYHQKGQIWEDDAIYSSVFPDRTSAAHILFVCALLRAIEEKKLELSSAASLDLDDSELAAWFSLRGSNMLALTAMGAVFETVLNRTIADKYALAFQGSPNLQEAADKLKPALDAVLALAPSQLSDALSGSALRNKAKVDTALATFRGLVRSTKTSNRHIYTALGNEISLNQ
;
A
#
# COMPACT_ATOMS: atom_id res chain seq x y z
N MET A 1 31.27 -14.25 37.21
CA MET A 1 30.22 -14.60 36.24
C MET A 1 30.25 -13.53 35.17
N PRO A 2 30.47 -13.88 33.90
CA PRO A 2 30.48 -12.89 32.84
C PRO A 2 29.04 -12.45 32.55
N ASP A 3 28.87 -11.14 32.60
CA ASP A 3 27.69 -10.37 32.21
C ASP A 3 27.33 -10.69 30.76
N THR A 4 26.20 -11.37 30.57
CA THR A 4 25.67 -11.74 29.26
C THR A 4 24.36 -10.99 29.05
N THR A 5 24.46 -9.68 28.85
CA THR A 5 23.39 -8.87 28.24
C THR A 5 23.68 -8.76 26.74
N ALA A 6 23.67 -9.90 26.05
CA ALA A 6 23.39 -9.89 24.63
C ALA A 6 21.90 -9.54 24.50
N THR A 7 21.61 -8.31 24.10
CA THR A 7 20.26 -7.90 23.72
C THR A 7 19.77 -8.83 22.62
N GLU A 8 18.81 -9.69 22.93
CA GLU A 8 18.15 -10.53 21.93
C GLU A 8 17.51 -9.60 20.89
N THR A 9 18.01 -9.64 19.67
CA THR A 9 17.42 -8.95 18.51
C THR A 9 15.99 -9.45 18.34
N THR A 10 15.00 -8.55 18.39
CA THR A 10 13.60 -8.97 18.22
C THR A 10 13.37 -9.47 16.78
N PRO A 11 12.37 -10.34 16.53
CA PRO A 11 12.03 -10.77 15.18
C PRO A 11 11.73 -9.60 14.22
N LEU A 12 11.15 -8.51 14.75
CA LEU A 12 10.90 -7.28 14.00
C LEU A 12 12.21 -6.57 13.61
N ASP A 13 13.17 -6.46 14.53
CA ASP A 13 14.45 -5.83 14.26
C ASP A 13 15.23 -6.62 13.21
N ALA A 14 15.27 -7.95 13.32
CA ALA A 14 15.88 -8.82 12.33
C ALA A 14 15.22 -8.68 10.94
N ALA A 15 13.89 -8.54 10.90
CA ALA A 15 13.14 -8.32 9.66
C ALA A 15 13.45 -6.96 9.03
N LEU A 16 13.46 -5.91 9.83
CA LEU A 16 13.84 -4.57 9.38
C LEU A 16 15.29 -4.55 8.91
N GLU A 17 16.22 -5.21 9.60
CA GLU A 17 17.63 -5.34 9.18
C GLU A 17 17.76 -6.08 7.84
N ALA A 18 16.98 -7.15 7.64
CA ALA A 18 16.93 -7.89 6.36
C ALA A 18 16.38 -7.05 5.19
N ARG A 19 15.65 -5.96 5.48
CA ARG A 19 15.17 -4.96 4.50
C ARG A 19 16.20 -3.87 4.24
N ASP A 20 17.37 -4.28 3.81
CA ASP A 20 18.45 -3.39 3.36
C ASP A 20 18.10 -2.58 2.10
N ASP A 21 17.17 -3.07 1.26
CA ASP A 21 16.57 -2.34 0.14
C ASP A 21 15.93 -1.03 0.59
N LEU A 22 15.38 -0.99 1.81
CA LEU A 22 14.78 0.22 2.39
C LEU A 22 15.79 1.15 3.05
N ASN A 23 17.05 0.74 3.25
CA ASN A 23 18.08 1.58 3.89
C ASN A 23 18.28 2.89 3.12
N ARG A 24 18.02 2.89 1.81
CA ARG A 24 18.14 4.06 0.95
C ARG A 24 17.15 5.19 1.30
N TYR A 25 16.10 4.90 2.06
CA TYR A 25 15.12 5.89 2.54
C TYR A 25 15.41 6.39 3.95
N GLY A 26 16.54 6.02 4.55
CA GLY A 26 16.99 6.55 5.84
C GLY A 26 15.94 6.47 6.94
N ARG A 27 15.49 7.62 7.45
CA ARG A 27 14.52 7.70 8.57
C ARG A 27 13.12 7.24 8.18
N ALA A 28 12.75 7.31 6.91
CA ALA A 28 11.44 6.86 6.43
C ALA A 28 11.34 5.34 6.31
N LYS A 29 12.45 4.58 6.44
CA LYS A 29 12.49 3.11 6.35
C LYS A 29 11.39 2.44 7.17
N ARG A 30 11.26 2.79 8.45
CA ARG A 30 10.28 2.18 9.36
C ARG A 30 8.84 2.57 8.99
N ALA A 31 8.62 3.82 8.58
CA ALA A 31 7.31 4.29 8.13
C ALA A 31 6.86 3.58 6.84
N LEU A 32 7.76 3.41 5.88
CA LEU A 32 7.50 2.66 4.65
C LEU A 32 7.23 1.18 4.94
N PHE A 33 8.00 0.56 5.83
CA PHE A 33 7.75 -0.82 6.25
C PHE A 33 6.38 -0.97 6.94
N ALA A 34 6.01 -0.02 7.80
CA ALA A 34 4.69 0.02 8.43
C ALA A 34 3.57 0.15 7.38
N LEU A 35 3.69 1.06 6.41
CA LEU A 35 2.75 1.17 5.29
C LEU A 35 2.66 -0.13 4.50
N GLN A 36 3.82 -0.74 4.21
CA GLN A 36 3.89 -1.97 3.46
C GLN A 36 3.15 -3.10 4.18
N LEU A 37 3.37 -3.31 5.48
CA LEU A 37 2.66 -4.36 6.23
C LEU A 37 1.16 -4.08 6.35
N SER A 38 0.78 -2.82 6.56
CA SER A 38 -0.61 -2.44 6.88
C SER A 38 -1.55 -2.50 5.69
N PHE A 39 -1.04 -2.17 4.50
CA PHE A 39 -1.81 -2.22 3.25
C PHE A 39 -1.39 -3.40 2.36
N GLY A 40 -0.34 -4.11 2.77
CA GLY A 40 0.33 -5.15 2.00
C GLY A 40 0.62 -4.68 0.59
N LEU A 41 1.44 -3.65 0.53
CA LEU A 41 1.91 -3.05 -0.70
C LEU A 41 3.00 -3.97 -1.26
N ASP A 42 2.82 -4.42 -2.49
CA ASP A 42 3.79 -5.33 -3.11
C ASP A 42 5.04 -4.56 -3.53
N ASP A 43 4.87 -3.34 -4.04
CA ASP A 43 5.96 -2.43 -4.41
C ASP A 43 5.96 -1.19 -3.52
N ILE A 44 6.73 -1.26 -2.44
CA ILE A 44 6.89 -0.11 -1.55
C ILE A 44 7.81 0.97 -2.15
N HIS A 45 8.63 0.66 -3.15
CA HIS A 45 9.58 1.60 -3.74
C HIS A 45 8.88 2.62 -4.65
N THR A 46 7.97 2.17 -5.50
CA THR A 46 7.12 3.07 -6.30
C THR A 46 6.28 3.98 -5.39
N ILE A 47 5.78 3.44 -4.28
CA ILE A 47 5.02 4.21 -3.29
C ILE A 47 5.92 5.26 -2.62
N ALA A 48 7.11 4.86 -2.15
CA ALA A 48 8.08 5.76 -1.56
C ALA A 48 8.45 6.92 -2.51
N ALA A 49 8.61 6.64 -3.82
CA ALA A 49 8.92 7.67 -4.80
C ALA A 49 7.83 8.77 -4.89
N SER A 50 6.57 8.47 -4.58
CA SER A 50 5.46 9.43 -4.70
C SER A 50 4.97 10.00 -3.37
N ALA A 51 5.14 9.24 -2.29
CA ALA A 51 4.54 9.52 -0.99
C ALA A 51 5.49 10.20 0.01
N LEU A 52 6.80 10.05 -0.15
CA LEU A 52 7.79 10.68 0.75
C LEU A 52 7.84 12.20 0.57
N THR A 53 7.96 12.91 1.69
CA THR A 53 8.08 14.38 1.76
C THR A 53 9.42 14.85 2.37
N ASP A 54 10.41 13.94 2.46
CA ASP A 54 11.68 14.07 3.22
C ASP A 54 12.55 15.30 2.88
N GLY A 55 12.85 16.10 3.91
CA GLY A 55 14.01 17.00 4.05
C GLY A 55 13.70 18.32 4.81
N PRO A 56 14.59 19.34 4.78
CA PRO A 56 14.36 20.57 5.53
C PRO A 56 13.04 21.23 5.11
N ASP A 57 12.22 21.65 6.08
CA ASP A 57 10.85 22.17 5.91
C ASP A 57 9.73 21.16 5.59
N ASP A 58 9.88 19.88 5.96
CA ASP A 58 8.82 18.84 5.94
C ASP A 58 7.59 19.13 6.85
N LYS A 59 7.69 20.16 7.70
CA LYS A 59 6.69 20.56 8.71
C LYS A 59 6.13 19.40 9.52
N SER A 60 7.00 18.44 9.87
CA SER A 60 6.65 17.24 10.66
C SER A 60 5.79 16.22 9.91
N CYS A 61 5.83 16.19 8.58
CA CYS A 61 5.23 15.14 7.77
C CYS A 61 6.30 14.46 6.91
N ASP A 62 6.52 13.17 7.13
CA ASP A 62 7.53 12.40 6.41
C ASP A 62 6.92 11.63 5.23
N VAL A 63 5.66 11.21 5.36
CA VAL A 63 4.94 10.48 4.31
C VAL A 63 3.49 10.95 4.20
N VAL A 64 3.05 11.24 2.98
CA VAL A 64 1.64 11.45 2.63
C VAL A 64 1.23 10.39 1.61
N TYR A 65 0.54 9.36 2.07
CA TYR A 65 0.00 8.32 1.22
C TYR A 65 -1.46 8.64 0.89
N VAL A 66 -1.82 8.61 -0.40
CA VAL A 66 -3.21 8.78 -0.85
C VAL A 66 -3.52 7.63 -1.78
N ASP A 67 -4.56 6.87 -1.46
CA ASP A 67 -5.01 5.75 -2.26
C ASP A 67 -6.52 5.81 -2.45
N ARG A 68 -6.93 6.12 -3.69
CA ARG A 68 -8.32 6.24 -4.09
C ARG A 68 -9.01 4.89 -4.22
N ASP A 69 -8.27 3.82 -4.54
CA ASP A 69 -8.84 2.47 -4.65
C ASP A 69 -9.11 1.89 -3.26
N LEU A 70 -8.28 2.24 -2.27
CA LEU A 70 -8.48 1.90 -0.86
C LEU A 70 -9.35 2.92 -0.12
N HIS A 71 -9.81 3.98 -0.79
CA HIS A 71 -10.52 5.12 -0.18
C HIS A 71 -9.84 5.71 1.06
N THR A 72 -8.50 5.67 1.12
CA THR A 72 -7.72 5.97 2.33
C THR A 72 -6.61 6.97 2.04
N ALA A 73 -6.43 7.94 2.94
CA ALA A 73 -5.20 8.73 3.03
C ALA A 73 -4.49 8.47 4.36
N VAL A 74 -3.16 8.45 4.36
CA VAL A 74 -2.33 8.26 5.56
C VAL A 74 -1.29 9.36 5.64
N LEU A 75 -1.30 10.06 6.76
CA LEU A 75 -0.34 11.11 7.10
C LEU A 75 0.61 10.54 8.15
N VAL A 76 1.89 10.42 7.82
CA VAL A 76 2.88 9.76 8.69
C VAL A 76 3.93 10.74 9.16
N GLN A 77 4.21 10.72 10.45
CA GLN A 77 5.41 11.28 11.05
C GLN A 77 6.27 10.15 11.64
N GLY A 78 7.52 10.07 11.22
CA GLY A 78 8.52 9.13 11.71
C GLY A 78 9.40 9.70 12.82
N TYR A 79 9.79 8.86 13.75
CA TYR A 79 10.79 9.17 14.77
C TYR A 79 11.67 7.98 15.09
N GLU A 80 12.98 8.11 14.84
CA GLU A 80 13.97 7.10 15.20
C GLU A 80 14.83 7.57 16.39
N SER A 81 14.80 6.81 17.49
CA SER A 81 15.63 7.05 18.68
C SER A 81 16.99 6.36 18.51
N THR A 82 18.07 7.12 18.72
CA THR A 82 19.45 6.59 18.69
C THR A 82 19.83 5.76 19.92
N ALA A 83 19.02 5.80 20.98
CA ALA A 83 19.21 5.02 22.21
C ALA A 83 17.86 4.43 22.65
N PRO A 84 17.33 3.43 21.91
CA PRO A 84 15.99 2.91 22.16
C PRO A 84 15.88 2.14 23.47
N THR A 85 16.91 1.37 23.83
CA THR A 85 16.96 0.53 25.04
C THR A 85 16.84 1.32 26.36
N ASN A 86 17.16 2.61 26.34
CA ASN A 86 17.11 3.47 27.53
C ASN A 86 15.82 4.27 27.67
N LYS A 87 14.87 4.14 26.72
CA LYS A 87 13.64 4.95 26.69
C LYS A 87 12.41 4.06 26.76
N ARG A 88 11.47 4.44 27.62
CA ARG A 88 10.19 3.74 27.80
C ARG A 88 9.06 4.25 26.90
N GLN A 89 9.24 5.39 26.25
CA GLN A 89 8.26 5.97 25.33
C GLN A 89 8.92 6.99 24.39
N ALA A 90 8.23 7.33 23.31
CA ALA A 90 8.61 8.42 22.42
C ALA A 90 8.48 9.80 23.07
N ARG A 91 9.09 10.83 22.45
CA ARG A 91 9.02 12.20 22.96
C ARG A 91 7.65 12.80 22.63
N GLY A 92 6.87 13.17 23.65
CA GLY A 92 5.55 13.81 23.46
C GLY A 92 5.57 14.98 22.48
N ALA A 93 6.56 15.86 22.56
CA ALA A 93 6.71 16.99 21.63
C ALA A 93 6.83 16.59 20.14
N LYS A 94 7.33 15.37 19.85
CA LYS A 94 7.40 14.84 18.48
C LYS A 94 6.08 14.19 18.04
N ALA A 95 5.28 13.65 18.95
CA ALA A 95 3.93 13.22 18.61
C ALA A 95 2.99 14.42 18.42
N SER A 96 3.06 15.43 19.30
CA SER A 96 2.22 16.64 19.17
C SER A 96 2.55 17.47 17.92
N SER A 97 3.76 17.32 17.34
CA SER A 97 4.09 18.01 16.09
C SER A 97 3.31 17.52 14.87
N VAL A 98 2.66 16.36 14.96
CA VAL A 98 1.76 15.83 13.92
C VAL A 98 0.62 16.81 13.61
N HIS A 99 0.17 17.61 14.60
CA HIS A 99 -0.81 18.67 14.36
C HIS A 99 -0.33 19.74 13.36
N GLN A 100 0.99 19.98 13.28
CA GLN A 100 1.55 20.90 12.27
C GLN A 100 1.36 20.32 10.87
N ALA A 101 1.68 19.04 10.67
CA ALA A 101 1.48 18.34 9.40
C ALA A 101 0.01 18.39 8.96
N ILE A 102 -0.91 18.10 9.89
CA ILE A 102 -2.36 18.22 9.65
C ILE A 102 -2.74 19.63 9.22
N THR A 103 -2.22 20.66 9.90
CA THR A 103 -2.50 22.06 9.56
C THR A 103 -2.04 22.40 8.15
N TRP A 104 -0.83 22.01 7.76
CA TRP A 104 -0.31 22.27 6.42
C TRP A 104 -1.02 21.49 5.31
N LEU A 105 -1.47 20.26 5.61
CA LEU A 105 -2.05 19.36 4.61
C LEU A 105 -3.57 19.45 4.48
N LEU A 106 -4.28 19.86 5.53
CA LEU A 106 -5.75 19.92 5.54
C LEU A 106 -6.28 21.33 5.82
N GLY A 107 -5.41 22.25 6.23
CA GLY A 107 -5.79 23.62 6.60
C GLY A 107 -6.22 24.45 5.40
N ASP A 108 -6.98 25.49 5.72
CA ASP A 108 -7.33 26.54 4.76
C ASP A 108 -6.17 27.53 4.62
N ILE A 109 -5.14 27.07 3.90
CA ILE A 109 -3.92 27.81 3.59
C ILE A 109 -3.88 28.05 2.09
N ASP A 110 -3.49 29.25 1.65
CA ASP A 110 -3.31 29.49 0.23
C ASP A 110 -2.19 28.60 -0.33
N GLU A 111 -2.39 28.02 -1.52
CA GLU A 111 -1.43 27.08 -2.13
C GLU A 111 -0.01 27.67 -2.25
N ALA A 112 0.08 28.97 -2.48
CA ALA A 112 1.34 29.71 -2.58
C ALA A 112 2.15 29.70 -1.27
N ASP A 113 1.47 29.67 -0.13
CA ASP A 113 2.09 29.71 1.21
C ASP A 113 2.47 28.31 1.72
N VAL A 114 1.96 27.26 1.09
CA VAL A 114 2.32 25.88 1.43
C VAL A 114 3.75 25.61 0.99
N PRO A 115 4.59 25.01 1.86
CA PRO A 115 5.94 24.58 1.51
C PRO A 115 5.92 23.78 0.20
N GLU A 116 6.82 24.13 -0.72
CA GLU A 116 6.85 23.58 -2.08
C GLU A 116 6.79 22.05 -2.10
N ARG A 117 7.48 21.40 -1.15
CA ARG A 117 7.54 19.94 -0.99
C ARG A 117 6.21 19.30 -0.57
N LEU A 118 5.41 20.00 0.23
CA LEU A 118 4.11 19.51 0.68
C LEU A 118 2.99 19.86 -0.30
N ARG A 119 3.19 20.90 -1.14
CA ARG A 119 2.16 21.44 -2.04
C ARG A 119 1.56 20.37 -2.95
N SER A 120 2.40 19.57 -3.61
CA SER A 120 1.89 18.54 -4.53
C SER A 120 1.12 17.43 -3.81
N ALA A 121 1.56 17.05 -2.60
CA ALA A 121 0.89 16.04 -1.79
C ALA A 121 -0.45 16.54 -1.23
N ARG A 122 -0.46 17.78 -0.73
CA ARG A 122 -1.65 18.50 -0.30
C ARG A 122 -2.68 18.60 -1.43
N ASN A 123 -2.26 19.03 -2.61
CA ASN A 123 -3.17 19.21 -3.74
C ASN A 123 -3.84 17.89 -4.13
N GLU A 124 -3.09 16.78 -4.17
CA GLU A 124 -3.68 15.47 -4.43
C GLU A 124 -4.68 15.05 -3.35
N LEU A 125 -4.33 15.24 -2.08
CA LEU A 125 -5.21 14.93 -0.94
C LEU A 125 -6.50 15.76 -1.01
N HIS A 126 -6.39 17.08 -1.18
CA HIS A 126 -7.54 17.98 -1.30
C HIS A 126 -8.42 17.63 -2.50
N GLN A 127 -7.81 17.28 -3.65
CA GLN A 127 -8.56 16.84 -4.82
C GLN A 127 -9.28 15.52 -4.56
N ALA A 128 -8.64 14.56 -3.88
CA ALA A 128 -9.26 13.27 -3.58
C ALA A 128 -10.43 13.41 -2.59
N LEU A 129 -10.32 14.34 -1.63
CA LEU A 129 -11.42 14.72 -0.74
C LEU A 129 -12.56 15.42 -1.48
N ALA A 130 -12.25 16.38 -2.36
CA ALA A 130 -13.25 17.08 -3.17
C ALA A 130 -14.02 16.13 -4.10
N ASP A 131 -13.33 15.14 -4.66
CA ASP A 131 -13.93 14.10 -5.52
C ASP A 131 -14.77 13.07 -4.73
N GLY A 132 -14.78 13.12 -3.39
CA GLY A 132 -15.41 12.11 -2.54
C GLY A 132 -14.73 10.73 -2.62
N ALA A 133 -13.48 10.67 -3.08
CA ALA A 133 -12.74 9.43 -3.30
C ALA A 133 -12.07 8.87 -2.03
N ILE A 134 -11.98 9.69 -0.97
CA ILE A 134 -11.40 9.31 0.32
C ILE A 134 -12.50 9.24 1.35
N ALA A 135 -12.56 8.12 2.05
CA ALA A 135 -13.54 7.84 3.08
C ALA A 135 -12.91 7.72 4.48
N SER A 136 -11.57 7.63 4.56
CA SER A 136 -10.82 7.62 5.82
C SER A 136 -9.46 8.32 5.72
N ILE A 137 -9.10 9.05 6.78
CA ILE A 137 -7.76 9.63 6.97
C ILE A 137 -7.13 9.02 8.23
N GLU A 138 -5.95 8.43 8.09
CA GLU A 138 -5.18 7.93 9.22
C GLU A 138 -3.97 8.83 9.51
N VAL A 139 -3.80 9.16 10.78
CA VAL A 139 -2.70 10.00 11.27
C VAL A 139 -1.76 9.11 12.08
N TRP A 140 -0.58 8.81 11.54
CA TRP A 140 0.37 7.87 12.12
C TRP A 140 1.58 8.56 12.72
N PHE A 141 1.98 8.10 13.89
CA PHE A 141 3.29 8.40 14.47
C PHE A 141 4.08 7.11 14.63
N VAL A 142 5.12 6.94 13.80
CA VAL A 142 5.87 5.69 13.68
C VAL A 142 7.24 5.81 14.36
N HIS A 143 7.58 4.89 15.27
CA HIS A 143 8.86 4.92 15.99
C HIS A 143 9.40 3.56 16.44
N ASN A 144 10.62 3.55 16.98
CA ASN A 144 11.34 2.37 17.48
C ASN A 144 11.31 2.21 19.01
N LEU A 145 10.23 2.63 19.66
CA LEU A 145 10.09 2.66 21.12
C LEU A 145 8.76 2.03 21.54
N PRO A 146 8.62 1.59 22.81
CA PRO A 146 7.33 1.15 23.34
C PRO A 146 6.26 2.24 23.23
N GLU A 147 5.03 1.83 22.93
CA GLU A 147 3.86 2.69 22.83
C GLU A 147 3.39 3.22 24.19
N SER A 148 2.69 4.36 24.19
CA SER A 148 2.24 4.95 25.45
C SER A 148 0.86 5.62 25.37
N ALA A 149 0.12 5.52 26.47
CA ALA A 149 -1.21 6.14 26.58
C ALA A 149 -1.16 7.66 26.36
N GLN A 150 -0.05 8.31 26.72
CA GLN A 150 0.16 9.74 26.50
C GLN A 150 0.19 10.07 25.00
N ILE A 151 0.98 9.33 24.22
CA ILE A 151 1.13 9.57 22.78
C ILE A 151 -0.18 9.25 22.05
N LYS A 152 -0.85 8.15 22.43
CA LYS A 152 -2.18 7.82 21.92
C LYS A 152 -3.21 8.94 22.12
N GLN A 153 -3.21 9.60 23.29
CA GLN A 153 -4.11 10.74 23.56
C GLN A 153 -3.82 11.95 22.65
N GLU A 154 -2.54 12.28 22.45
CA GLU A 154 -2.11 13.38 21.55
C GLU A 154 -2.55 13.13 20.10
N LEU A 155 -2.43 11.88 19.62
CA LEU A 155 -2.84 11.50 18.27
C LEU A 155 -4.36 11.52 18.11
N ASN A 156 -5.11 11.07 19.11
CA ASN A 156 -6.57 11.17 19.10
C ASN A 156 -7.04 12.63 19.03
N ALA A 157 -6.42 13.53 19.80
CA ALA A 157 -6.72 14.96 19.73
C ALA A 157 -6.40 15.55 18.34
N SER A 158 -5.27 15.14 17.75
CA SER A 158 -4.87 15.54 16.40
C SER A 158 -5.87 15.06 15.34
N ALA A 159 -6.34 13.81 15.44
CA ALA A 159 -7.35 13.22 14.55
C ALA A 159 -8.69 13.97 14.62
N VAL A 160 -9.14 14.35 15.83
CA VAL A 160 -10.34 15.19 16.00
C VAL A 160 -10.18 16.54 15.29
N GLY A 161 -9.02 17.19 15.44
CA GLY A 161 -8.71 18.43 14.73
C GLY A 161 -8.79 18.28 13.20
N ALA A 162 -8.16 17.24 12.66
CA ALA A 162 -8.23 16.92 11.23
C ALA A 162 -9.69 16.69 10.76
N ARG A 163 -10.50 15.95 11.54
CA ARG A 163 -11.92 15.72 11.22
C ARG A 163 -12.70 17.01 11.10
N HIS A 164 -12.50 17.95 12.03
CA HIS A 164 -13.16 19.26 11.97
C HIS A 164 -12.76 20.06 10.75
N MET A 165 -11.46 20.08 10.41
CA MET A 165 -10.95 20.82 9.25
C MET A 165 -11.53 20.29 7.93
N VAL A 166 -11.59 18.97 7.77
CA VAL A 166 -12.17 18.34 6.59
C VAL A 166 -13.68 18.60 6.52
N SER A 167 -14.40 18.40 7.63
CA SER A 167 -15.86 18.59 7.68
C SER A 167 -16.29 20.04 7.42
N ALA A 168 -15.46 21.01 7.82
CA ALA A 168 -15.71 22.42 7.58
C ALA A 168 -15.56 22.81 6.10
N ARG A 169 -14.67 22.12 5.36
CA ARG A 169 -14.34 22.46 3.96
C ARG A 169 -15.11 21.62 2.94
N TYR A 170 -15.38 20.35 3.25
CA TYR A 170 -15.98 19.40 2.32
C TYR A 170 -17.34 18.94 2.84
N SER A 171 -18.41 19.58 2.35
CA SER A 171 -19.78 19.23 2.71
C SER A 171 -20.18 17.89 2.10
N GLY A 172 -20.73 16.98 2.92
CA GLY A 172 -21.30 15.72 2.44
C GLY A 172 -20.33 14.53 2.36
N VAL A 173 -19.09 14.68 2.85
CA VAL A 173 -18.15 13.56 2.98
C VAL A 173 -18.33 12.90 4.36
N ASP A 174 -18.85 11.66 4.42
CA ASP A 174 -18.81 10.84 5.64
C ASP A 174 -17.40 10.24 5.77
N LEU A 175 -16.54 10.97 6.49
CA LEU A 175 -15.12 10.68 6.60
C LEU A 175 -14.76 10.24 8.03
N ASP A 176 -14.07 9.11 8.13
CA ASP A 176 -13.45 8.68 9.38
C ASP A 176 -12.04 9.26 9.52
N VAL A 177 -11.67 9.68 10.74
CA VAL A 177 -10.31 10.13 11.04
C VAL A 177 -9.82 9.48 12.32
N SER A 178 -8.67 8.82 12.24
CA SER A 178 -8.07 8.13 13.37
C SER A 178 -6.61 8.52 13.57
N GLY A 179 -6.17 8.48 14.83
CA GLY A 179 -4.78 8.67 15.23
C GLY A 179 -4.20 7.35 15.72
N THR A 180 -3.05 6.94 15.21
CA THR A 180 -2.43 5.64 15.55
C THR A 180 -0.95 5.82 15.86
N GLU A 181 -0.57 5.42 17.08
CA GLU A 181 0.84 5.24 17.44
C GLU A 181 1.29 3.89 16.89
N ILE A 182 2.40 3.86 16.18
CA ILE A 182 2.99 2.63 15.64
C ILE A 182 4.40 2.52 16.23
N GLY A 183 4.45 1.93 17.42
CA GLY A 183 5.69 1.64 18.14
C GLY A 183 6.14 0.20 17.94
N LEU A 184 6.86 -0.34 18.91
CA LEU A 184 7.36 -1.72 18.87
C LEU A 184 6.21 -2.74 18.90
N GLU A 185 5.16 -2.46 19.66
CA GLU A 185 4.01 -3.32 19.86
C GLU A 185 3.19 -3.43 18.56
N THR A 186 2.63 -2.34 18.04
CA THR A 186 1.78 -2.37 16.85
C THR A 186 2.56 -2.84 15.62
N LEU A 187 3.80 -2.36 15.41
CA LEU A 187 4.58 -2.80 14.26
C LEU A 187 5.03 -4.27 14.39
N GLY A 188 5.34 -4.71 15.62
CA GLY A 188 5.66 -6.10 15.94
C GLY A 188 4.48 -7.02 15.68
N ASP A 189 3.29 -6.66 16.15
CA ASP A 189 2.05 -7.41 15.91
C ASP A 189 1.71 -7.45 14.42
N ARG A 190 1.88 -6.34 13.68
CA ARG A 190 1.69 -6.31 12.22
C ARG A 190 2.67 -7.25 11.49
N TYR A 191 3.92 -7.28 11.93
CA TYR A 191 4.93 -8.16 11.37
C TYR A 191 4.66 -9.63 11.71
N LEU A 192 4.41 -9.96 12.98
CA LEU A 192 4.10 -11.32 13.40
C LEU A 192 2.81 -11.81 12.75
N GLY A 193 1.78 -10.96 12.63
CA GLY A 193 0.53 -11.29 11.93
C GLY A 193 0.72 -11.56 10.43
N SER A 194 1.80 -11.03 9.84
CA SER A 194 2.21 -11.41 8.49
C SER A 194 2.89 -12.79 8.42
N LEU A 195 3.50 -13.26 9.51
CA LEU A 195 4.16 -14.57 9.60
C LEU A 195 3.19 -15.70 10.01
N THR A 196 2.39 -15.46 11.05
CA THR A 196 1.45 -16.42 11.62
C THR A 196 0.04 -15.83 11.68
N PRO A 197 -0.97 -16.51 11.10
CA PRO A 197 -2.34 -16.01 11.10
C PRO A 197 -2.92 -15.86 12.51
N VAL A 198 -2.51 -16.70 13.47
CA VAL A 198 -3.05 -16.75 14.84
C VAL A 198 -2.04 -16.21 15.85
N LEU A 199 -2.20 -14.94 16.27
CA LEU A 199 -1.32 -14.30 17.28
C LEU A 199 -1.80 -14.42 18.72
N VAL A 200 -3.09 -14.67 18.90
CA VAL A 200 -3.67 -14.96 20.20
C VAL A 200 -3.69 -16.46 20.34
N THR A 201 -2.83 -17.01 21.21
CA THR A 201 -2.65 -18.45 21.40
C THR A 201 -3.29 -18.97 22.68
N ASP A 202 -3.93 -18.09 23.45
CA ASP A 202 -4.61 -18.44 24.68
C ASP A 202 -5.72 -19.48 24.45
N PRO A 203 -5.97 -20.38 25.41
CA PRO A 203 -7.14 -21.25 25.37
C PRO A 203 -8.37 -20.51 25.86
N PHE A 204 -9.48 -20.66 25.14
CA PHE A 204 -10.76 -20.06 25.43
C PHE A 204 -11.83 -21.12 25.69
N VAL A 205 -12.75 -20.82 26.61
CA VAL A 205 -13.98 -21.60 26.80
C VAL A 205 -15.14 -20.71 26.39
N VAL A 206 -15.87 -21.14 25.37
CA VAL A 206 -16.98 -20.40 24.77
C VAL A 206 -18.28 -21.07 25.17
N PRO A 207 -19.16 -20.41 25.94
CA PRO A 207 -20.50 -20.93 26.19
C PRO A 207 -21.34 -20.84 24.90
N VAL A 208 -22.00 -21.93 24.52
CA VAL A 208 -22.73 -22.01 23.25
C VAL A 208 -24.13 -22.59 23.43
N SER A 209 -25.05 -22.26 22.51
CA SER A 209 -26.41 -22.83 22.52
C SER A 209 -26.53 -24.17 21.80
N GLY A 210 -25.44 -24.63 21.18
CA GLY A 210 -25.38 -25.80 20.30
C GLY A 210 -24.35 -25.58 19.20
N ALA A 211 -23.89 -26.66 18.59
CA ALA A 211 -22.90 -26.59 17.53
C ALA A 211 -23.07 -27.72 16.52
N PHE A 212 -22.61 -27.50 15.30
CA PHE A 212 -22.42 -28.56 14.32
C PHE A 212 -21.04 -28.46 13.69
N THR A 213 -20.51 -29.60 13.26
CA THR A 213 -19.18 -29.69 12.66
C THR A 213 -19.26 -30.04 11.20
N GLU A 214 -18.35 -29.47 10.42
CA GLU A 214 -18.15 -29.76 9.00
C GLU A 214 -16.68 -30.07 8.75
N LYS A 215 -16.42 -30.98 7.80
CA LYS A 215 -15.06 -31.45 7.47
C LYS A 215 -14.81 -31.37 5.98
N GLY A 216 -13.74 -30.69 5.61
CA GLY A 216 -13.15 -30.72 4.27
C GLY A 216 -11.92 -31.61 4.21
N GLU A 217 -11.22 -31.56 3.08
CA GLU A 217 -9.99 -32.34 2.85
C GLU A 217 -8.86 -31.95 3.82
N ASN A 218 -8.68 -30.65 4.06
CA ASN A 218 -7.57 -30.10 4.86
C ASN A 218 -8.01 -29.28 6.08
N TRP A 219 -9.32 -29.22 6.35
CA TRP A 219 -9.86 -28.36 7.41
C TRP A 219 -11.05 -29.01 8.11
N THR A 220 -11.24 -28.66 9.38
CA THR A 220 -12.45 -28.97 10.15
C THR A 220 -12.99 -27.66 10.70
N ALA A 221 -14.30 -27.47 10.66
CA ALA A 221 -14.94 -26.28 11.21
C ALA A 221 -16.05 -26.66 12.19
N VAL A 222 -16.28 -25.80 13.18
CA VAL A 222 -17.45 -25.83 14.04
C VAL A 222 -18.21 -24.52 13.93
N CYS A 223 -19.51 -24.64 13.67
CA CYS A 223 -20.44 -23.53 13.56
C CYS A 223 -21.34 -23.48 14.80
N THR A 224 -21.47 -22.31 15.40
CA THR A 224 -22.15 -22.15 16.70
C THR A 224 -22.71 -20.73 16.90
N SER A 225 -23.34 -20.49 18.07
CA SER A 225 -23.84 -19.19 18.52
C SER A 225 -23.25 -18.84 19.89
N LEU A 226 -22.45 -17.79 19.94
CA LEU A 226 -21.76 -17.32 21.15
C LEU A 226 -22.38 -16.02 21.70
N PRO A 227 -22.28 -15.74 23.02
CA PRO A 227 -22.72 -14.47 23.59
C PRO A 227 -21.87 -13.30 23.11
N ALA A 228 -22.50 -12.18 22.76
CA ALA A 228 -21.77 -10.95 22.40
C ALA A 228 -20.87 -10.46 23.55
N GLY A 229 -21.29 -10.68 24.81
CA GLY A 229 -20.47 -10.35 25.98
C GLY A 229 -19.11 -11.04 26.00
N TRP A 230 -19.03 -12.32 25.59
CA TRP A 230 -17.76 -13.03 25.49
C TRP A 230 -16.84 -12.38 24.45
N LEU A 231 -17.40 -12.01 23.29
CA LEU A 231 -16.65 -11.35 22.22
C LEU A 231 -16.16 -9.95 22.63
N HIS A 232 -16.97 -9.22 23.40
CA HIS A 232 -16.58 -7.93 23.99
C HIS A 232 -15.40 -8.08 24.95
N GLU A 233 -15.43 -9.07 25.84
CA GLU A 233 -14.32 -9.36 26.76
C GLU A 233 -13.04 -9.72 26.02
N GLN A 234 -13.14 -10.59 24.99
CA GLN A 234 -11.96 -10.95 24.19
C GLN A 234 -11.39 -9.75 23.44
N PHE A 235 -12.24 -8.89 22.88
CA PHE A 235 -11.78 -7.66 22.24
C PHE A 235 -11.18 -6.67 23.25
N ALA A 236 -11.72 -6.59 24.47
CA ALA A 236 -11.15 -5.77 25.53
C ALA A 236 -9.74 -6.25 25.93
N ALA A 237 -9.52 -7.56 26.01
CA ALA A 237 -8.25 -8.17 26.38
C ALA A 237 -7.20 -8.14 25.26
N HIS A 238 -7.60 -8.49 24.03
CA HIS A 238 -6.65 -8.77 22.94
C HIS A 238 -6.64 -7.70 21.83
N LYS A 239 -7.65 -6.82 21.77
CA LYS A 239 -7.73 -5.71 20.81
C LYS A 239 -7.46 -6.16 19.37
N GLU A 240 -6.56 -5.48 18.66
CA GLU A 240 -6.28 -5.71 17.24
C GLU A 240 -5.65 -7.08 16.97
N ARG A 241 -5.05 -7.71 17.98
CA ARG A 241 -4.42 -9.03 17.85
C ARG A 241 -5.42 -10.13 17.49
N LEU A 242 -6.70 -9.94 17.80
CA LEU A 242 -7.77 -10.84 17.35
C LEU A 242 -7.91 -10.89 15.83
N PHE A 243 -7.45 -9.86 15.11
CA PHE A 243 -7.54 -9.78 13.65
C PHE A 243 -6.18 -10.00 12.99
N SER A 244 -5.26 -10.70 13.65
CA SER A 244 -3.90 -10.92 13.16
C SER A 244 -3.84 -11.55 11.76
N ALA A 245 -4.74 -12.47 11.45
CA ALA A 245 -4.85 -13.08 10.13
C ALA A 245 -5.39 -12.11 9.05
N ASN A 246 -5.93 -10.95 9.46
CA ASN A 246 -6.61 -10.00 8.60
C ASN A 246 -6.45 -8.54 9.05
N VAL A 247 -5.22 -8.11 9.34
CA VAL A 247 -4.91 -6.73 9.74
C VAL A 247 -5.44 -5.71 8.73
N ARG A 248 -5.37 -6.05 7.43
CA ARG A 248 -5.93 -5.23 6.34
C ARG A 248 -7.44 -5.08 6.43
N GLY A 249 -8.16 -6.16 6.75
CA GLY A 249 -9.61 -6.16 6.90
C GLY A 249 -10.06 -5.39 8.13
N TYR A 250 -9.36 -5.50 9.26
CA TYR A 250 -9.67 -4.70 10.44
C TYR A 250 -9.51 -3.20 10.18
N LEU A 251 -8.33 -2.77 9.70
CA LEU A 251 -8.10 -1.38 9.32
C LEU A 251 -9.06 -0.94 8.21
N GLY A 252 -9.27 -1.77 7.18
CA GLY A 252 -10.27 -1.60 6.10
C GLY A 252 -11.71 -1.42 6.57
N SER A 253 -12.06 -2.03 7.70
CA SER A 253 -13.44 -2.12 8.19
C SER A 253 -13.79 -1.08 9.26
N THR A 254 -12.78 -0.51 9.92
CA THR A 254 -12.90 0.76 10.66
C THR A 254 -12.92 1.96 9.71
N ARG A 255 -12.26 1.84 8.55
CA ARG A 255 -12.26 2.84 7.46
C ARG A 255 -13.62 2.88 6.76
N SER A 256 -14.36 3.97 7.01
CA SER A 256 -15.66 4.27 6.40
C SER A 256 -16.71 3.21 6.63
N GLN A 257 -17.62 3.53 7.55
CA GLN A 257 -19.08 3.34 7.48
C GLN A 257 -19.56 3.54 8.91
N ASN A 258 -19.51 4.81 9.39
CA ASN A 258 -20.14 5.19 10.64
C ASN A 258 -21.59 4.67 10.64
N ASN A 259 -22.26 4.65 9.49
CA ASN A 259 -23.63 4.15 9.36
C ASN A 259 -23.79 2.63 9.64
N ILE A 260 -22.87 1.77 9.18
CA ILE A 260 -22.93 0.31 9.45
C ILE A 260 -22.55 0.02 10.89
N ASN A 261 -21.47 0.62 11.39
CA ASN A 261 -21.06 0.45 12.79
C ASN A 261 -22.13 1.00 13.74
N ASN A 262 -22.77 2.12 13.39
CA ASN A 262 -23.94 2.63 14.12
C ASN A 262 -25.10 1.63 14.03
N GLY A 263 -25.42 1.07 12.86
CA GLY A 263 -26.47 0.06 12.73
C GLY A 263 -26.24 -1.21 13.56
N ILE A 264 -25.00 -1.70 13.59
CA ILE A 264 -24.60 -2.84 14.43
C ILE A 264 -24.77 -2.47 15.92
N GLN A 265 -24.23 -1.30 16.33
CA GLN A 265 -24.36 -0.82 17.70
C GLN A 265 -25.82 -0.55 18.11
N ASP A 266 -26.63 -0.01 17.21
CA ASP A 266 -28.04 0.28 17.40
C ASP A 266 -28.84 -1.01 17.54
N THR A 267 -28.48 -2.05 16.79
CA THR A 267 -29.09 -3.37 17.00
C THR A 267 -28.77 -3.89 18.40
N VAL A 268 -27.52 -3.81 18.86
CA VAL A 268 -27.17 -4.23 20.24
C VAL A 268 -27.95 -3.43 21.30
N ARG A 269 -28.08 -2.10 21.10
CA ARG A 269 -28.74 -1.22 22.09
C ARG A 269 -30.26 -1.37 22.11
N ASN A 270 -30.89 -1.44 20.94
CA ASN A 270 -32.34 -1.31 20.78
C ASN A 270 -33.04 -2.65 20.50
N GLU A 271 -32.37 -3.58 19.82
CA GLU A 271 -32.93 -4.87 19.39
C GLU A 271 -31.95 -6.05 19.63
N PRO A 272 -31.38 -6.22 20.84
CA PRO A 272 -30.29 -7.18 21.10
C PRO A 272 -30.64 -8.62 20.74
N GLN A 273 -31.90 -9.02 20.93
CA GLN A 273 -32.40 -10.35 20.61
C GLN A 273 -32.43 -10.62 19.09
N GLN A 274 -32.49 -9.57 18.27
CA GLN A 274 -32.45 -9.68 16.81
C GLN A 274 -31.03 -9.64 16.25
N PHE A 275 -30.01 -9.37 17.10
CA PHE A 275 -28.64 -9.22 16.64
C PHE A 275 -28.16 -10.40 15.80
N TRP A 276 -28.47 -11.63 16.25
CA TRP A 276 -28.10 -12.86 15.57
C TRP A 276 -28.68 -12.98 14.16
N ALA A 277 -29.86 -12.39 13.92
CA ALA A 277 -30.56 -12.44 12.64
C ALA A 277 -30.19 -11.26 11.72
N TYR A 278 -29.97 -10.06 12.28
CA TYR A 278 -29.75 -8.84 11.49
C TYR A 278 -28.29 -8.61 11.11
N ASN A 279 -27.35 -9.11 11.90
CA ASN A 279 -25.93 -8.79 11.76
C ASN A 279 -25.09 -9.99 11.34
N ASN A 280 -24.00 -9.71 10.63
CA ASN A 280 -23.03 -10.72 10.25
C ASN A 280 -22.30 -11.26 11.49
N GLY A 281 -22.09 -12.58 11.50
CA GLY A 281 -21.32 -13.28 12.51
C GLY A 281 -19.81 -13.12 12.38
N ILE A 282 -19.06 -13.99 13.06
CA ILE A 282 -17.61 -14.08 12.96
C ILE A 282 -17.17 -15.39 12.29
N THR A 283 -16.10 -15.33 11.50
CA THR A 283 -15.32 -16.50 11.13
C THR A 283 -13.91 -16.33 11.69
N ALA A 284 -13.41 -17.34 12.40
CA ALA A 284 -12.08 -17.32 12.97
C ALA A 284 -11.29 -18.60 12.66
N LEU A 285 -9.99 -18.42 12.41
CA LEU A 285 -9.01 -19.49 12.42
C LEU A 285 -8.60 -19.79 13.86
N VAL A 286 -8.46 -21.07 14.16
CA VAL A 286 -8.09 -21.59 15.49
C VAL A 286 -7.05 -22.69 15.31
N ASN A 287 -6.19 -22.89 16.31
CA ASN A 287 -5.23 -23.98 16.32
C ASN A 287 -5.92 -25.31 16.62
N ASP A 288 -6.88 -25.29 17.55
CA ASP A 288 -7.73 -26.45 17.83
C ASP A 288 -9.09 -26.04 18.39
N PHE A 289 -10.04 -26.98 18.39
CA PHE A 289 -11.29 -26.84 19.14
C PHE A 289 -11.85 -28.19 19.60
N GLU A 290 -12.55 -28.18 20.72
CA GLU A 290 -13.26 -29.33 21.28
C GLU A 290 -14.66 -28.89 21.73
N TYR A 291 -15.69 -29.57 21.24
CA TYR A 291 -17.07 -29.31 21.63
C TYR A 291 -17.50 -30.28 22.74
N ASP A 292 -17.83 -29.73 23.89
CA ASP A 292 -18.45 -30.44 25.01
C ASP A 292 -19.96 -30.18 24.98
N GLU A 293 -20.69 -31.15 24.43
CA GLU A 293 -22.16 -31.09 24.29
C GLU A 293 -22.87 -31.11 25.65
N ASP A 294 -22.34 -31.87 26.62
CA ASP A 294 -22.91 -32.01 27.96
C ASP A 294 -22.77 -30.71 28.77
N ALA A 295 -21.63 -30.04 28.64
CA ALA A 295 -21.40 -28.74 29.27
C ALA A 295 -21.99 -27.56 28.48
N GLY A 296 -22.37 -27.77 27.21
CA GLY A 296 -22.80 -26.70 26.32
C GLY A 296 -21.69 -25.67 26.05
N THR A 297 -20.44 -26.14 25.93
CA THR A 297 -19.27 -25.26 25.74
C THR A 297 -18.38 -25.75 24.60
N ILE A 298 -17.71 -24.82 23.92
CA ILE A 298 -16.62 -25.13 23.00
C ILE A 298 -15.33 -24.60 23.60
N ARG A 299 -14.35 -25.47 23.79
CA ARG A 299 -12.97 -25.07 24.06
C ARG A 299 -12.29 -24.78 22.73
N VAL A 300 -11.64 -23.63 22.62
CA VAL A 300 -10.92 -23.18 21.42
C VAL A 300 -9.49 -22.84 21.81
N GLU A 301 -8.51 -23.31 21.04
CA GLU A 301 -7.10 -22.97 21.24
C GLU A 301 -6.64 -22.00 20.17
N GLY A 302 -6.27 -20.80 20.61
CA GLY A 302 -5.91 -19.70 19.73
C GLY A 302 -7.07 -19.15 18.89
N LEU A 303 -6.99 -17.87 18.55
CA LEU A 303 -8.10 -17.16 17.91
C LEU A 303 -7.61 -16.07 16.95
N ALA A 304 -7.95 -16.20 15.67
CA ALA A 304 -7.80 -15.13 14.69
C ALA A 304 -9.05 -14.97 13.83
N ILE A 305 -9.76 -13.88 14.04
CA ILE A 305 -10.96 -13.47 13.32
C ILE A 305 -10.56 -13.03 11.91
N VAL A 306 -10.94 -13.82 10.91
CA VAL A 306 -10.72 -13.56 9.48
C VAL A 306 -11.91 -12.85 8.83
N ASN A 307 -13.09 -12.94 9.43
CA ASN A 307 -14.29 -12.20 9.03
C ASN A 307 -15.10 -11.82 10.28
N GLY A 308 -15.70 -10.62 10.30
CA GLY A 308 -16.47 -10.10 11.44
C GLY A 308 -15.74 -9.02 12.23
N ALA A 309 -14.74 -8.35 11.65
CA ALA A 309 -14.00 -7.26 12.30
C ALA A 309 -14.92 -6.10 12.75
N GLN A 310 -15.90 -5.72 11.94
CA GLN A 310 -16.90 -4.70 12.27
C GLN A 310 -17.81 -5.13 13.42
N THR A 311 -18.32 -6.37 13.36
CA THR A 311 -19.14 -6.98 14.41
C THR A 311 -18.39 -6.99 15.74
N THR A 312 -17.17 -7.52 15.75
CA THR A 312 -16.32 -7.61 16.95
C THR A 312 -15.93 -6.23 17.47
N GLY A 313 -15.48 -5.31 16.60
CA GLY A 313 -15.08 -3.96 16.99
C GLY A 313 -16.26 -3.14 17.53
N SER A 314 -17.42 -3.21 16.87
CA SER A 314 -18.64 -2.53 17.31
C SER A 314 -19.08 -3.04 18.68
N ILE A 315 -19.17 -4.36 18.87
CA ILE A 315 -19.49 -4.99 20.17
C ILE A 315 -18.45 -4.62 21.23
N GLY A 316 -17.17 -4.68 20.89
CA GLY A 316 -16.07 -4.38 21.79
C GLY A 316 -15.96 -2.91 22.22
N SER A 317 -16.61 -2.00 21.48
CA SER A 317 -16.65 -0.56 21.78
C SER A 317 -17.85 -0.12 22.63
N LEU A 318 -18.82 -1.02 22.87
CA LEU A 318 -20.03 -0.74 23.64
C LEU A 318 -19.85 -0.96 25.13
N ASP A 319 -20.64 -0.27 25.95
CA ASP A 319 -20.76 -0.58 27.37
C ASP A 319 -21.45 -1.95 27.56
N SER A 320 -21.06 -2.68 28.60
CA SER A 320 -21.47 -4.07 28.82
C SER A 320 -22.96 -4.29 29.12
N THR A 321 -23.72 -3.21 29.33
CA THR A 321 -25.11 -3.23 29.79
C THR A 321 -26.11 -3.88 28.83
N HIS A 322 -25.83 -3.88 27.51
CA HIS A 322 -26.75 -4.39 26.48
C HIS A 322 -26.29 -5.69 25.81
N LEU A 323 -25.15 -6.24 26.24
CA LEU A 323 -24.51 -7.39 25.58
C LEU A 323 -25.05 -8.74 26.02
N ALA A 324 -25.72 -8.81 27.17
CA ALA A 324 -26.17 -10.07 27.77
C ALA A 324 -27.24 -10.79 26.92
N GLU A 325 -28.07 -10.05 26.20
CA GLU A 325 -29.16 -10.60 25.38
C GLU A 325 -28.77 -10.81 23.91
N SER A 326 -27.60 -10.30 23.50
CA SER A 326 -27.13 -10.40 22.11
C SER A 326 -26.30 -11.67 21.90
N ARG A 327 -26.56 -12.40 20.81
CA ARG A 327 -25.75 -13.55 20.37
C ARG A 327 -25.22 -13.37 18.96
N VAL A 328 -24.06 -13.94 18.69
CA VAL A 328 -23.32 -13.81 17.44
C VAL A 328 -23.12 -15.19 16.83
N MET A 329 -23.45 -15.36 15.55
CA MET A 329 -23.09 -16.57 14.80
C MET A 329 -21.56 -16.65 14.70
N ALA A 330 -20.96 -17.79 15.00
CA ALA A 330 -19.52 -17.99 14.92
C ALA A 330 -19.17 -19.26 14.16
N ARG A 331 -18.12 -19.18 13.34
CA ARG A 331 -17.50 -20.32 12.67
C ARG A 331 -16.02 -20.37 13.03
N PHE A 332 -15.61 -21.38 13.79
CA PHE A 332 -14.21 -21.65 14.10
C PHE A 332 -13.66 -22.69 13.13
N ILE A 333 -12.53 -22.42 12.50
CA ILE A 333 -11.92 -23.27 11.48
C ILE A 333 -10.52 -23.68 11.93
N LYS A 334 -10.30 -24.98 12.08
CA LYS A 334 -8.99 -25.61 12.26
C LYS A 334 -8.45 -26.04 10.89
N CYS A 335 -7.24 -25.60 10.55
CA CYS A 335 -6.58 -25.93 9.29
C CYS A 335 -5.06 -25.84 9.45
N ASP A 336 -4.37 -26.97 9.27
CA ASP A 336 -2.90 -27.05 9.37
C ASP A 336 -2.22 -26.81 8.00
N ASP A 337 -2.96 -26.95 6.89
CA ASP A 337 -2.44 -26.70 5.55
C ASP A 337 -2.33 -25.19 5.27
N GLN A 338 -1.10 -24.70 5.19
CA GLN A 338 -0.81 -23.27 5.04
C GLN A 338 -1.43 -22.66 3.77
N ARG A 339 -1.47 -23.42 2.67
CA ARG A 339 -2.10 -22.97 1.43
C ARG A 339 -3.61 -22.78 1.60
N THR A 340 -4.28 -23.75 2.22
CA THR A 340 -5.71 -23.68 2.51
C THR A 340 -6.03 -22.54 3.47
N VAL A 341 -5.18 -22.30 4.48
CA VAL A 341 -5.31 -21.14 5.39
C VAL A 341 -5.27 -19.82 4.62
N GLN A 342 -4.29 -19.65 3.72
CA GLN A 342 -4.18 -18.44 2.89
C GLN A 342 -5.41 -18.24 2.00
N GLU A 343 -5.93 -19.30 1.38
CA GLU A 343 -7.15 -19.21 0.58
C GLU A 343 -8.40 -18.93 1.44
N ILE A 344 -8.51 -19.49 2.65
CA ILE A 344 -9.60 -19.16 3.59
C ILE A 344 -9.62 -17.66 3.92
N ILE A 345 -8.45 -17.09 4.24
CA ILE A 345 -8.29 -15.65 4.50
C ILE A 345 -8.66 -14.85 3.25
N ARG A 346 -8.10 -15.23 2.09
CA ARG A 346 -8.37 -14.57 0.80
C ARG A 346 -9.86 -14.57 0.47
N PHE A 347 -10.54 -15.71 0.50
CA PHE A 347 -11.95 -15.81 0.13
C PHE A 347 -12.90 -15.18 1.15
N ASN A 348 -12.58 -15.22 2.45
CA ASN A 348 -13.34 -14.42 3.43
C ASN A 348 -13.18 -12.92 3.16
N ASN A 349 -11.99 -12.47 2.75
CA ASN A 349 -11.73 -11.08 2.37
C ASN A 349 -12.40 -10.66 1.06
N ARG A 350 -12.53 -11.59 0.10
CA ARG A 350 -13.21 -11.35 -1.19
C ARG A 350 -14.71 -11.16 -1.09
N GLN A 351 -15.32 -11.46 0.05
CA GLN A 351 -16.73 -11.15 0.32
C GLN A 351 -16.94 -9.64 0.61
N ASN A 352 -15.86 -8.90 0.89
CA ASN A 352 -15.80 -7.43 0.88
C ASN A 352 -15.13 -6.96 -0.44
N PRO A 353 -15.28 -5.68 -0.87
CA PRO A 353 -14.80 -5.21 -2.16
C PRO A 353 -13.35 -5.61 -2.41
N THR A 354 -13.18 -6.51 -3.39
CA THR A 354 -11.88 -7.07 -3.76
C THR A 354 -11.01 -6.02 -4.42
N GLN A 355 -9.70 -6.06 -4.14
CA GLN A 355 -8.73 -5.28 -4.90
C GLN A 355 -8.68 -5.74 -6.36
N ALA A 356 -8.63 -4.76 -7.26
CA ALA A 356 -8.74 -4.91 -8.70
C ALA A 356 -7.84 -5.99 -9.34
N ALA A 357 -6.59 -6.16 -8.89
CA ALA A 357 -5.63 -7.07 -9.56
C ALA A 357 -6.04 -8.55 -9.49
N ASP A 358 -6.81 -8.95 -8.47
CA ASP A 358 -7.21 -10.33 -8.24
C ASP A 358 -8.20 -10.87 -9.30
N PHE A 359 -8.90 -9.96 -9.99
CA PHE A 359 -9.88 -10.25 -11.05
C PHE A 359 -9.26 -10.94 -12.29
N ARG A 360 -7.95 -10.80 -12.51
CA ARG A 360 -7.27 -11.33 -13.72
C ARG A 360 -6.31 -12.47 -13.45
N SER A 361 -6.37 -13.08 -12.26
CA SER A 361 -5.46 -14.17 -11.86
C SER A 361 -5.58 -15.47 -12.70
N ASN A 362 -6.67 -15.63 -13.44
CA ASN A 362 -6.91 -16.73 -14.40
C ASN A 362 -6.96 -16.26 -15.87
N ASP A 363 -6.56 -15.03 -16.13
CA ASP A 363 -6.55 -14.46 -17.48
C ASP A 363 -5.52 -15.17 -18.38
N ARG A 364 -5.87 -15.33 -19.66
CA ARG A 364 -5.05 -16.04 -20.64
C ARG A 364 -3.77 -15.26 -20.97
N VAL A 365 -3.83 -13.94 -21.07
CA VAL A 365 -2.67 -13.07 -21.32
C VAL A 365 -1.72 -13.15 -20.12
N GLN A 366 -2.23 -13.01 -18.89
CA GLN A 366 -1.40 -13.16 -17.68
C GLN A 366 -0.73 -14.52 -17.59
N SER A 367 -1.49 -15.60 -17.83
CA SER A 367 -0.96 -16.97 -17.81
C SER A 367 0.11 -17.21 -18.88
N ARG A 368 -0.03 -16.58 -20.06
CA ARG A 368 0.99 -16.61 -21.11
C ARG A 368 2.23 -15.84 -20.68
N LEU A 369 2.07 -14.63 -20.14
CA LEU A 369 3.17 -13.79 -19.70
C LEU A 369 4.01 -14.47 -18.61
N VAL A 370 3.39 -15.12 -17.62
CA VAL A 370 4.11 -15.91 -16.61
C VAL A 370 5.04 -16.94 -17.27
N LYS A 371 4.53 -17.71 -18.23
CA LYS A 371 5.33 -18.71 -18.98
C LYS A 371 6.43 -18.08 -19.83
N GLU A 372 6.19 -16.90 -20.40
CA GLU A 372 7.21 -16.16 -21.16
C GLU A 372 8.33 -15.65 -20.24
N PHE A 373 8.00 -15.14 -19.05
CA PHE A 373 8.99 -14.74 -18.05
C PHE A 373 9.80 -15.93 -17.52
N GLU A 374 9.17 -17.08 -17.27
CA GLU A 374 9.87 -18.32 -16.93
C GLU A 374 10.90 -18.71 -18.00
N LYS A 375 10.54 -18.56 -19.29
CA LYS A 375 11.46 -18.83 -20.41
C LYS A 375 12.58 -17.81 -20.52
N LEU A 376 12.33 -16.54 -20.17
CA LEU A 376 13.39 -15.54 -20.12
C LEU A 376 14.44 -15.91 -19.07
N GLY A 377 14.05 -16.59 -18.00
CA GLY A 377 14.96 -17.15 -16.98
C GLY A 377 15.72 -16.11 -16.15
N VAL A 378 15.50 -14.83 -16.44
CA VAL A 378 16.24 -13.70 -15.86
C VAL A 378 15.36 -12.76 -15.07
N VAL A 379 14.03 -12.91 -15.06
CA VAL A 379 13.12 -12.08 -14.25
C VAL A 379 11.88 -12.89 -13.88
N GLY A 380 11.46 -12.84 -12.62
CA GLY A 380 10.20 -13.43 -12.17
C GLY A 380 8.98 -12.52 -12.45
N TYR A 381 7.82 -13.10 -12.75
CA TYR A 381 6.57 -12.35 -12.94
C TYR A 381 5.40 -13.03 -12.24
N ASN A 382 4.63 -12.27 -11.46
CA ASN A 382 3.58 -12.85 -10.61
C ASN A 382 2.20 -13.03 -11.31
N GLY A 383 2.01 -12.52 -12.53
CA GLY A 383 0.80 -12.77 -13.32
C GLY A 383 -0.51 -12.31 -12.68
N GLY A 384 -0.46 -11.22 -11.90
CA GLY A 384 -1.63 -10.70 -11.16
C GLY A 384 -1.98 -11.51 -9.92
N ARG A 385 -1.26 -12.59 -9.62
CA ARG A 385 -1.35 -13.27 -8.33
C ARG A 385 -0.55 -12.47 -7.32
N ARG A 386 -1.21 -11.88 -6.33
CA ARG A 386 -0.49 -11.36 -5.18
C ARG A 386 0.20 -12.51 -4.47
N GLY A 387 1.44 -12.24 -4.11
CA GLY A 387 2.14 -13.10 -3.20
C GLY A 387 1.47 -13.12 -1.83
N GLY A 388 1.66 -14.21 -1.08
CA GLY A 388 1.13 -14.31 0.28
C GLY A 388 1.78 -13.29 1.21
N ALA A 389 1.38 -13.27 2.49
CA ALA A 389 2.09 -12.49 3.49
C ALA A 389 3.60 -12.85 3.55
N GLU A 390 3.94 -14.10 3.20
CA GLU A 390 5.32 -14.56 2.99
C GLU A 390 6.09 -13.79 1.90
N ASP A 391 5.43 -13.30 0.85
CA ASP A 391 6.08 -12.56 -0.25
C ASP A 391 6.28 -11.07 0.07
N VAL A 392 5.58 -10.53 1.08
CA VAL A 392 5.84 -9.19 1.65
C VAL A 392 7.07 -9.25 2.58
N ILE A 393 7.26 -10.39 3.24
CA ILE A 393 8.36 -10.65 4.18
C ILE A 393 9.63 -11.07 3.46
N ARG A 394 9.52 -11.87 2.40
CA ARG A 394 10.62 -12.10 1.47
C ARG A 394 10.88 -10.80 0.72
N ARG A 395 12.16 -10.44 0.55
CA ARG A 395 12.55 -9.49 -0.49
C ARG A 395 11.81 -9.91 -1.76
N PRO A 396 10.93 -9.09 -2.37
CA PRO A 396 10.65 -9.25 -3.79
C PRO A 396 12.04 -9.34 -4.40
N GLY A 397 12.39 -10.48 -5.00
CA GLY A 397 13.74 -10.65 -5.52
C GLY A 397 14.03 -9.39 -6.33
N SER A 398 15.23 -8.82 -6.24
CA SER A 398 15.64 -7.59 -6.97
C SER A 398 15.43 -7.69 -8.49
N ASN A 399 14.98 -8.85 -8.94
CA ASN A 399 14.77 -9.34 -10.27
C ASN A 399 13.35 -9.92 -10.48
N GLN A 400 12.33 -9.37 -9.80
CA GLN A 400 10.91 -9.74 -9.98
C GLN A 400 10.10 -8.50 -10.42
N ILE A 401 9.22 -8.68 -11.40
CA ILE A 401 8.26 -7.66 -11.85
C ILE A 401 6.87 -8.05 -11.36
N LEU A 402 6.25 -7.12 -10.64
CA LEU A 402 4.85 -7.23 -10.24
C LEU A 402 3.95 -6.84 -11.40
N ALA A 403 2.86 -7.56 -11.59
CA ALA A 403 1.92 -7.32 -12.67
C ALA A 403 1.27 -5.92 -12.58
N THR A 404 1.04 -5.41 -11.37
CA THR A 404 0.57 -4.04 -11.10
C THR A 404 1.56 -2.99 -11.59
N VAL A 405 2.85 -3.16 -11.30
CA VAL A 405 3.92 -2.28 -11.78
C VAL A 405 4.05 -2.36 -13.30
N ALA A 406 4.00 -3.57 -13.87
CA ALA A 406 3.97 -3.78 -15.31
C ALA A 406 2.80 -3.05 -15.98
N ALA A 407 1.60 -3.11 -15.37
CA ALA A 407 0.41 -2.45 -15.87
C ALA A 407 0.57 -0.93 -15.93
N GLN A 408 1.08 -0.31 -14.86
CA GLN A 408 1.35 1.13 -14.82
C GLN A 408 2.43 1.51 -15.84
N ALA A 409 3.51 0.73 -15.90
CA ALA A 409 4.61 0.99 -16.83
C ALA A 409 4.16 0.90 -18.30
N LEU A 410 3.38 -0.13 -18.64
CA LEU A 410 2.77 -0.29 -19.96
C LEU A 410 1.83 0.89 -20.28
N ALA A 411 0.90 1.22 -19.38
CA ALA A 411 -0.06 2.30 -19.60
C ALA A 411 0.65 3.64 -19.85
N ALA A 412 1.63 4.00 -19.02
CA ALA A 412 2.39 5.24 -19.18
C ALA A 412 3.21 5.23 -20.48
N PHE A 413 4.01 4.19 -20.72
CA PHE A 413 4.86 4.12 -21.92
C PHE A 413 4.05 4.22 -23.23
N HIS A 414 2.84 3.66 -23.24
CA HIS A 414 1.92 3.69 -24.39
C HIS A 414 1.02 4.93 -24.43
N GLY A 415 1.35 5.99 -23.69
CA GLY A 415 0.70 7.30 -23.85
C GLY A 415 -0.52 7.53 -22.96
N ARG A 416 -0.68 6.76 -21.88
CA ARG A 416 -1.80 6.88 -20.93
C ARG A 416 -1.33 7.10 -19.49
N PRO A 417 -0.59 8.18 -19.21
CA PRO A 417 -0.11 8.49 -17.86
C PRO A 417 -1.24 8.67 -16.85
N GLU A 418 -2.42 9.14 -17.30
CA GLU A 418 -3.61 9.30 -16.46
C GLU A 418 -4.12 7.96 -15.94
N VAL A 419 -4.08 6.92 -16.77
CA VAL A 419 -4.48 5.56 -16.37
C VAL A 419 -3.44 4.96 -15.44
N ALA A 420 -2.16 5.10 -15.79
CA ALA A 420 -1.04 4.60 -14.99
C ALA A 420 -0.99 5.20 -13.59
N TYR A 421 -1.43 6.45 -13.43
CA TYR A 421 -1.34 7.18 -12.18
C TYR A 421 -2.65 7.19 -11.37
N HIS A 422 -3.80 7.51 -11.99
CA HIS A 422 -5.07 7.70 -11.26
C HIS A 422 -6.01 6.49 -11.29
N GLN A 423 -5.85 5.57 -12.24
CA GLN A 423 -6.80 4.48 -12.50
C GLN A 423 -6.14 3.11 -12.35
N LYS A 424 -5.15 2.99 -11.46
CA LYS A 424 -4.37 1.76 -11.26
C LYS A 424 -5.25 0.55 -10.94
N GLY A 425 -6.32 0.72 -10.14
CA GLY A 425 -7.34 -0.29 -9.91
C GLY A 425 -8.14 -0.60 -11.17
N GLN A 426 -8.69 0.42 -11.83
CA GLN A 426 -9.53 0.21 -13.02
C GLN A 426 -8.82 -0.51 -14.17
N ILE A 427 -7.48 -0.47 -14.25
CA ILE A 427 -6.74 -1.30 -15.23
C ILE A 427 -7.14 -2.77 -15.13
N TRP A 428 -7.48 -3.27 -13.94
CA TRP A 428 -7.79 -4.67 -13.72
C TRP A 428 -9.29 -4.96 -13.68
N GLU A 429 -10.09 -4.00 -13.20
CA GLU A 429 -11.56 -4.12 -13.11
C GLU A 429 -12.25 -3.92 -14.46
N ASP A 430 -11.80 -2.95 -15.26
CA ASP A 430 -12.42 -2.59 -16.53
C ASP A 430 -11.79 -3.37 -17.69
N ASP A 431 -12.59 -4.16 -18.41
CA ASP A 431 -12.15 -4.99 -19.55
C ASP A 431 -11.51 -4.16 -20.68
N ALA A 432 -12.03 -2.96 -20.96
CA ALA A 432 -11.55 -2.11 -22.04
C ALA A 432 -10.22 -1.45 -21.67
N ILE A 433 -10.08 -0.96 -20.44
CA ILE A 433 -8.80 -0.45 -19.94
C ILE A 433 -7.78 -1.60 -19.89
N TYR A 434 -8.13 -2.75 -19.33
CA TYR A 434 -7.27 -3.92 -19.26
C TYR A 434 -6.74 -4.32 -20.64
N SER A 435 -7.63 -4.53 -21.61
CA SER A 435 -7.27 -4.97 -22.97
C SER A 435 -6.41 -3.95 -23.72
N SER A 436 -6.52 -2.66 -23.37
CA SER A 436 -5.66 -1.62 -23.94
C SER A 436 -4.25 -1.59 -23.35
N VAL A 437 -4.10 -1.98 -22.07
CA VAL A 437 -2.80 -2.05 -21.37
C VAL A 437 -2.10 -3.36 -21.67
N PHE A 438 -2.84 -4.47 -21.68
CA PHE A 438 -2.39 -5.83 -21.97
C PHE A 438 -3.02 -6.40 -23.25
N PRO A 439 -2.81 -5.79 -24.43
CA PRO A 439 -3.25 -6.41 -25.67
C PRO A 439 -2.54 -7.75 -25.90
N ASP A 440 -3.12 -8.61 -26.74
CA ASP A 440 -2.59 -9.95 -27.02
C ASP A 440 -1.13 -9.95 -27.50
N ARG A 441 -0.64 -8.87 -28.11
CA ARG A 441 0.74 -8.70 -28.58
C ARG A 441 1.76 -8.38 -27.49
N THR A 442 1.34 -8.05 -26.26
CA THR A 442 2.27 -7.74 -25.17
C THR A 442 3.11 -8.97 -24.81
N SER A 443 4.44 -8.84 -24.85
CA SER A 443 5.36 -9.92 -24.50
C SER A 443 6.09 -9.66 -23.18
N ALA A 444 6.61 -10.70 -22.54
CA ALA A 444 7.43 -10.56 -21.35
C ALA A 444 8.69 -9.70 -21.61
N ALA A 445 9.28 -9.80 -22.80
CA ALA A 445 10.44 -9.00 -23.19
C ALA A 445 10.11 -7.49 -23.27
N HIS A 446 8.91 -7.16 -23.76
CA HIS A 446 8.44 -5.78 -23.78
C HIS A 446 8.11 -5.25 -22.39
N ILE A 447 7.50 -6.08 -21.53
CA ILE A 447 7.24 -5.72 -20.13
C ILE A 447 8.57 -5.44 -19.41
N LEU A 448 9.56 -6.32 -19.56
CA LEU A 448 10.90 -6.11 -19.02
C LEU A 448 11.48 -4.76 -19.48
N PHE A 449 11.34 -4.45 -20.77
CA PHE A 449 11.80 -3.19 -21.33
C PHE A 449 11.14 -1.95 -20.68
N VAL A 450 9.82 -1.91 -20.57
CA VAL A 450 9.14 -0.75 -19.98
C VAL A 450 9.34 -0.64 -18.47
N CYS A 451 9.42 -1.78 -17.76
CA CYS A 451 9.70 -1.79 -16.32
C CYS A 451 11.14 -1.39 -16.01
N ALA A 452 12.11 -1.79 -16.83
CA ALA A 452 13.50 -1.33 -16.69
C ALA A 452 13.62 0.18 -16.86
N LEU A 453 12.84 0.76 -17.79
CA LEU A 453 12.78 2.20 -17.99
C LEU A 453 12.15 2.92 -16.78
N LEU A 454 11.06 2.38 -16.22
CA LEU A 454 10.47 2.91 -15.00
C LEU A 454 11.47 2.87 -13.83
N ARG A 455 12.18 1.75 -13.65
CA ARG A 455 13.20 1.59 -12.62
C ARG A 455 14.34 2.61 -12.79
N ALA A 456 14.83 2.82 -14.01
CA ALA A 456 15.86 3.83 -14.27
C ALA A 456 15.39 5.25 -13.90
N ILE A 457 14.12 5.59 -14.14
CA ILE A 457 13.51 6.86 -13.73
C ILE A 457 13.47 6.99 -12.21
N GLU A 458 13.01 5.95 -11.51
CA GLU A 458 12.94 5.93 -10.05
C GLU A 458 14.33 6.02 -9.39
N GLU A 459 15.33 5.35 -9.96
CA GLU A 459 16.73 5.44 -9.52
C GLU A 459 17.29 6.85 -9.72
N LYS A 460 17.08 7.47 -10.89
CA LYS A 460 17.53 8.86 -11.13
C LYS A 460 16.90 9.84 -10.15
N LYS A 461 15.60 9.72 -9.90
CA LYS A 461 14.90 10.55 -8.91
C LYS A 461 15.51 10.38 -7.52
N LEU A 462 15.80 9.15 -7.12
CA LEU A 462 16.38 8.87 -5.82
C LEU A 462 17.80 9.44 -5.71
N GLU A 463 18.64 9.23 -6.73
CA GLU A 463 20.00 9.79 -6.81
C GLU A 463 19.98 11.30 -6.55
N LEU A 464 19.12 12.03 -7.27
CA LEU A 464 18.94 13.49 -7.11
C LEU A 464 18.44 13.87 -5.71
N SER A 465 17.47 13.13 -5.15
CA SER A 465 16.93 13.42 -3.82
C SER A 465 17.95 13.18 -2.69
N SER A 466 18.91 12.29 -2.91
CA SER A 466 19.90 11.87 -1.90
C SER A 466 21.21 12.64 -1.96
N ALA A 467 21.43 13.45 -3.00
CA ALA A 467 22.68 14.17 -3.19
C ALA A 467 22.87 15.30 -2.17
N ALA A 468 24.09 15.42 -1.62
CA ALA A 468 24.42 16.47 -0.65
C ALA A 468 24.49 17.88 -1.30
N SER A 469 24.83 17.93 -2.58
CA SER A 469 24.89 19.16 -3.38
C SER A 469 24.48 18.83 -4.82
N LEU A 470 23.58 19.63 -5.37
CA LEU A 470 23.16 19.56 -6.77
C LEU A 470 23.64 20.81 -7.49
N ASP A 471 23.97 20.70 -8.78
CA ASP A 471 24.11 21.88 -9.63
C ASP A 471 22.72 22.45 -9.97
N LEU A 472 22.68 23.52 -10.77
CA LEU A 472 21.42 24.19 -11.10
C LEU A 472 20.47 23.27 -11.87
N ASP A 473 20.98 22.55 -12.88
CA ASP A 473 20.17 21.71 -13.77
C ASP A 473 19.61 20.50 -12.99
N ASP A 474 20.46 19.86 -12.17
CA ASP A 474 20.04 18.77 -11.31
C ASP A 474 19.08 19.24 -10.20
N SER A 475 19.22 20.48 -9.72
CA SER A 475 18.28 21.06 -8.74
C SER A 475 16.89 21.30 -9.36
N GLU A 476 16.83 21.82 -10.59
CA GLU A 476 15.58 21.97 -11.34
C GLU A 476 14.94 20.60 -11.64
N LEU A 477 15.74 19.60 -11.99
CA LEU A 477 15.27 18.25 -12.23
C LEU A 477 14.77 17.57 -10.95
N ALA A 478 15.46 17.76 -9.83
CA ALA A 478 15.01 17.29 -8.52
C ALA A 478 13.67 17.94 -8.11
N ALA A 479 13.54 19.25 -8.33
CA ALA A 479 12.28 19.97 -8.10
C ALA A 479 11.15 19.43 -8.98
N TRP A 480 11.41 19.19 -10.27
CA TRP A 480 10.43 18.59 -11.17
C TRP A 480 10.00 17.18 -10.74
N PHE A 481 10.95 16.35 -10.31
CA PHE A 481 10.64 15.01 -9.79
C PHE A 481 9.84 15.05 -8.48
N SER A 482 9.87 16.14 -7.72
CA SER A 482 9.02 16.30 -6.54
C SER A 482 7.53 16.46 -6.88
N LEU A 483 7.21 16.84 -8.12
CA LEU A 483 5.83 16.93 -8.59
C LEU A 483 5.21 15.54 -8.71
N ARG A 484 3.98 15.41 -8.23
CA ARG A 484 3.24 14.14 -8.29
C ARG A 484 2.87 13.77 -9.72
N GLY A 485 2.99 12.48 -10.05
CA GLY A 485 2.85 11.96 -11.41
C GLY A 485 4.08 12.13 -12.30
N SER A 486 5.17 12.79 -11.85
CA SER A 486 6.40 13.00 -12.64
C SER A 486 7.01 11.71 -13.19
N ASN A 487 7.06 10.63 -12.39
CA ASN A 487 7.58 9.33 -12.87
C ASN A 487 6.77 8.78 -14.05
N MET A 488 5.44 8.83 -13.97
CA MET A 488 4.57 8.36 -15.05
C MET A 488 4.66 9.26 -16.28
N LEU A 489 4.83 10.57 -16.08
CA LEU A 489 5.05 11.51 -17.18
C LEU A 489 6.42 11.30 -17.85
N ALA A 490 7.47 11.07 -17.08
CA ALA A 490 8.81 10.76 -17.58
C ALA A 490 8.78 9.51 -18.47
N LEU A 491 8.12 8.44 -17.99
CA LEU A 491 7.99 7.20 -18.74
C LEU A 491 7.19 7.39 -20.03
N THR A 492 6.11 8.17 -19.97
CA THR A 492 5.31 8.56 -21.14
C THR A 492 6.13 9.37 -22.14
N ALA A 493 6.91 10.34 -21.65
CA ALA A 493 7.75 11.20 -22.47
C ALA A 493 8.84 10.38 -23.18
N MET A 494 9.47 9.43 -22.49
CA MET A 494 10.40 8.48 -23.09
C MET A 494 9.74 7.64 -24.18
N GLY A 495 8.55 7.09 -23.92
CA GLY A 495 7.77 6.37 -24.93
C GLY A 495 7.39 7.22 -26.14
N ALA A 496 7.20 8.54 -25.96
CA ALA A 496 6.87 9.48 -27.03
C ALA A 496 8.08 9.87 -27.91
N VAL A 497 9.29 9.78 -27.38
CA VAL A 497 10.54 10.13 -28.09
C VAL A 497 11.39 8.93 -28.48
N PHE A 498 10.99 7.70 -28.14
CA PHE A 498 11.85 6.52 -28.28
C PHE A 498 12.30 6.25 -29.72
N GLU A 499 11.47 6.53 -30.73
CA GLU A 499 11.90 6.48 -32.15
C GLU A 499 13.05 7.43 -32.47
N THR A 500 13.01 8.65 -31.90
CA THR A 500 14.07 9.65 -32.04
C THR A 500 15.34 9.17 -31.37
N VAL A 501 15.22 8.60 -30.17
CA VAL A 501 16.33 8.08 -29.35
C VAL A 501 16.98 6.87 -30.02
N LEU A 502 16.21 5.92 -30.56
CA LEU A 502 16.77 4.75 -31.26
C LEU A 502 17.23 5.04 -32.69
N ASN A 503 16.94 6.24 -33.21
CA ASN A 503 17.25 6.63 -34.58
C ASN A 503 16.70 5.63 -35.64
N ARG A 504 15.55 5.01 -35.38
CA ARG A 504 14.88 4.07 -36.29
C ARG A 504 13.37 4.18 -36.17
N THR A 505 12.66 3.89 -37.26
CA THR A 505 11.19 3.81 -37.27
C THR A 505 10.73 2.59 -36.47
N ILE A 506 9.72 2.77 -35.62
CA ILE A 506 9.15 1.70 -34.79
C ILE A 506 7.68 1.54 -35.19
N ALA A 507 7.39 0.56 -36.05
CA ALA A 507 6.03 0.31 -36.52
C ALA A 507 5.08 -0.13 -35.40
N ASP A 508 5.60 -0.93 -34.45
CA ASP A 508 4.89 -1.34 -33.25
C ASP A 508 5.78 -1.14 -32.02
N LYS A 509 5.33 -0.29 -31.09
CA LYS A 509 6.05 -0.05 -29.83
C LYS A 509 6.10 -1.28 -28.94
N TYR A 510 5.14 -2.20 -29.06
CA TYR A 510 5.11 -3.45 -28.28
C TYR A 510 6.18 -4.45 -28.73
N ALA A 511 6.84 -4.22 -29.87
CA ALA A 511 7.97 -5.02 -30.34
C ALA A 511 9.29 -4.66 -29.64
N LEU A 512 9.35 -3.55 -28.89
CA LEU A 512 10.59 -3.11 -28.24
C LEU A 512 11.02 -4.08 -27.15
N ALA A 513 12.24 -4.58 -27.27
CA ALA A 513 12.89 -5.48 -26.31
C ALA A 513 14.39 -5.20 -26.25
N PHE A 514 15.06 -5.72 -25.22
CA PHE A 514 16.52 -5.72 -25.18
C PHE A 514 17.10 -6.82 -26.07
N GLN A 515 18.32 -6.60 -26.56
CA GLN A 515 19.14 -7.68 -27.09
C GLN A 515 19.60 -8.58 -25.94
N GLY A 516 19.39 -9.89 -26.11
CA GLY A 516 19.60 -10.87 -25.05
C GLY A 516 18.52 -10.81 -23.96
N SER A 517 18.84 -11.38 -22.81
CA SER A 517 17.94 -11.43 -21.64
C SER A 517 18.65 -10.80 -20.43
N PRO A 518 18.85 -9.47 -20.39
CA PRO A 518 19.41 -8.84 -19.20
C PRO A 518 18.47 -8.98 -18.01
N ASN A 519 19.02 -8.98 -16.80
CA ASN A 519 18.18 -8.84 -15.60
C ASN A 519 17.62 -7.41 -15.50
N LEU A 520 16.67 -7.18 -14.59
CA LEU A 520 15.98 -5.89 -14.51
C LEU A 520 16.91 -4.70 -14.20
N GLN A 521 17.96 -4.89 -13.38
CA GLN A 521 18.92 -3.83 -13.06
C GLN A 521 19.85 -3.54 -14.24
N GLU A 522 20.42 -4.57 -14.87
CA GLU A 522 21.27 -4.43 -16.06
C GLU A 522 20.51 -3.72 -17.19
N ALA A 523 19.24 -4.07 -17.37
CA ALA A 523 18.34 -3.43 -18.31
C ALA A 523 18.13 -1.94 -18.00
N ALA A 524 17.92 -1.58 -16.72
CA ALA A 524 17.79 -0.20 -16.29
C ALA A 524 19.08 0.60 -16.52
N ASP A 525 20.23 0.02 -16.19
CA ASP A 525 21.54 0.66 -16.34
C ASP A 525 21.86 0.98 -17.82
N LYS A 526 21.47 0.11 -18.75
CA LYS A 526 21.60 0.36 -20.20
C LYS A 526 20.80 1.57 -20.68
N LEU A 527 19.71 1.92 -19.99
CA LEU A 527 18.82 3.03 -20.36
C LEU A 527 19.25 4.38 -19.77
N LYS A 528 20.00 4.39 -18.64
CA LYS A 528 20.37 5.60 -17.89
C LYS A 528 20.99 6.71 -18.75
N PRO A 529 22.00 6.46 -19.61
CA PRO A 529 22.63 7.54 -20.37
C PRO A 529 21.67 8.28 -21.32
N ALA A 530 20.76 7.54 -21.97
CA ALA A 530 19.75 8.12 -22.84
C ALA A 530 18.65 8.82 -22.03
N LEU A 531 18.30 8.26 -20.87
CA LEU A 531 17.34 8.84 -19.95
C LEU A 531 17.83 10.20 -19.45
N ASP A 532 19.07 10.31 -18.96
CA ASP A 532 19.67 11.56 -18.48
C ASP A 532 19.64 12.65 -19.57
N ALA A 533 20.05 12.30 -20.78
CA ALA A 533 20.07 13.23 -21.92
C ALA A 533 18.67 13.74 -22.31
N VAL A 534 17.64 12.93 -22.10
CA VAL A 534 16.24 13.27 -22.44
C VAL A 534 15.55 14.02 -21.30
N LEU A 535 15.72 13.56 -20.05
CA LEU A 535 15.06 14.14 -18.88
C LEU A 535 15.65 15.47 -18.44
N ALA A 536 16.85 15.84 -18.88
CA ALA A 536 17.38 17.21 -18.70
C ALA A 536 16.42 18.30 -19.24
N LEU A 537 15.55 17.96 -20.19
CA LEU A 537 14.55 18.88 -20.74
C LEU A 537 13.21 18.86 -19.98
N ALA A 538 13.00 17.92 -19.06
CA ALA A 538 11.72 17.72 -18.39
C ALA A 538 11.25 18.94 -17.57
N PRO A 539 12.10 19.61 -16.75
CA PRO A 539 11.66 20.73 -15.91
C PRO A 539 11.05 21.88 -16.73
N SER A 540 11.67 22.23 -17.86
CA SER A 540 11.21 23.35 -18.67
C SER A 540 10.03 23.00 -19.59
N GLN A 541 9.85 21.73 -19.94
CA GLN A 541 8.90 21.32 -21.00
C GLN A 541 7.70 20.52 -20.52
N LEU A 542 7.81 19.84 -19.37
CA LEU A 542 6.80 18.90 -18.88
C LEU A 542 6.10 19.37 -17.60
N SER A 543 6.56 20.46 -16.97
CA SER A 543 5.99 20.96 -15.71
C SER A 543 4.51 21.32 -15.80
N ASP A 544 4.06 21.99 -16.87
CA ASP A 544 2.64 22.41 -16.99
C ASP A 544 1.66 21.23 -17.02
N ALA A 545 2.10 20.06 -17.47
CA ALA A 545 1.30 18.84 -17.46
C ALA A 545 1.09 18.25 -16.04
N LEU A 546 1.92 18.68 -15.08
CA LEU A 546 1.85 18.27 -13.67
C LEU A 546 1.23 19.35 -12.77
N SER A 547 1.11 20.60 -13.25
CA SER A 547 0.53 21.71 -12.51
C SER A 547 -0.97 21.52 -12.22
N GLY A 548 -1.38 21.73 -10.96
CA GLY A 548 -2.77 21.61 -10.51
C GLY A 548 -3.21 20.15 -10.37
N SER A 549 -3.97 19.65 -11.34
CA SER A 549 -4.50 18.28 -11.36
C SER A 549 -3.59 17.34 -12.17
N ALA A 550 -2.45 16.96 -11.58
CA ALA A 550 -1.39 16.15 -12.19
C ALA A 550 -1.95 15.11 -13.18
N LEU A 551 -1.59 15.17 -14.46
CA LEU A 551 -1.95 14.19 -15.50
C LEU A 551 -3.44 14.06 -15.88
N ARG A 552 -4.38 14.74 -15.24
CA ARG A 552 -5.82 14.64 -15.59
C ARG A 552 -6.19 15.42 -16.84
N ASN A 553 -5.48 16.53 -17.10
CA ASN A 553 -5.74 17.36 -18.27
C ASN A 553 -4.99 16.79 -19.48
N LYS A 554 -5.65 15.91 -20.23
CA LYS A 554 -5.08 15.27 -21.41
C LYS A 554 -4.57 16.27 -22.45
N ALA A 555 -5.28 17.38 -22.68
CA ALA A 555 -4.86 18.38 -23.65
C ALA A 555 -3.54 19.06 -23.26
N LYS A 556 -3.35 19.36 -21.96
CA LYS A 556 -2.06 19.87 -21.45
C LYS A 556 -0.94 18.85 -21.59
N VAL A 557 -1.20 17.59 -21.23
CA VAL A 557 -0.23 16.49 -21.37
C VAL A 557 0.19 16.33 -22.84
N ASP A 558 -0.76 16.26 -23.76
CA ASP A 558 -0.49 16.10 -25.19
C ASP A 558 0.31 17.28 -25.76
N THR A 559 -0.01 18.51 -25.34
CA THR A 559 0.72 19.72 -25.74
C THR A 559 2.16 19.73 -25.23
N ALA A 560 2.36 19.41 -23.94
CA ALA A 560 3.69 19.32 -23.33
C ALA A 560 4.54 18.25 -24.02
N LEU A 561 3.97 17.06 -24.28
CA LEU A 561 4.66 15.97 -24.98
C LEU A 561 5.00 16.34 -26.43
N ALA A 562 4.13 17.07 -27.14
CA ALA A 562 4.42 17.52 -28.50
C ALA A 562 5.63 18.46 -28.55
N THR A 563 5.67 19.45 -27.65
CA THR A 563 6.81 20.38 -27.52
C THR A 563 8.10 19.65 -27.13
N PHE A 564 8.01 18.77 -26.12
CA PHE A 564 9.13 17.94 -25.67
C PHE A 564 9.73 17.10 -26.81
N ARG A 565 8.88 16.44 -27.61
CA ARG A 565 9.32 15.66 -28.79
C ARG A 565 10.09 16.51 -29.80
N GLY A 566 9.64 17.75 -30.04
CA GLY A 566 10.30 18.69 -30.93
C GLY A 566 11.72 19.03 -30.47
N LEU A 567 11.89 19.26 -29.17
CA LEU A 567 13.19 19.60 -28.58
C LEU A 567 14.14 18.40 -28.49
N VAL A 568 13.67 17.21 -28.10
CA VAL A 568 14.51 16.01 -28.15
C VAL A 568 14.99 15.71 -29.58
N ARG A 569 14.16 16.02 -30.59
CA ARG A 569 14.59 15.90 -31.99
C ARG A 569 15.70 16.90 -32.35
N SER A 570 15.70 18.11 -31.80
CA SER A 570 16.75 19.09 -32.08
C SER A 570 18.08 18.73 -31.41
N THR A 571 18.06 18.04 -30.27
CA THR A 571 19.27 17.58 -29.56
C THR A 571 19.86 16.27 -30.10
N LYS A 572 19.15 15.60 -31.03
CA LYS A 572 19.53 14.30 -31.61
C LYS A 572 20.97 14.25 -32.14
N THR A 573 21.44 15.32 -32.78
CA THR A 573 22.79 15.37 -33.33
C THR A 573 23.85 15.38 -32.22
N SER A 574 23.64 16.16 -31.17
CA SER A 574 24.55 16.27 -30.02
C SER A 574 24.61 14.97 -29.21
N ASN A 575 23.47 14.28 -29.07
CA ASN A 575 23.36 13.04 -28.31
C ASN A 575 23.58 11.76 -29.15
N ARG A 576 24.07 11.88 -30.40
CA ARG A 576 24.17 10.75 -31.34
C ARG A 576 24.92 9.55 -30.77
N HIS A 577 26.01 9.77 -30.04
CA HIS A 577 26.83 8.70 -29.47
C HIS A 577 26.05 7.89 -28.42
N ILE A 578 25.33 8.57 -27.52
CA ILE A 578 24.45 7.96 -26.51
C ILE A 578 23.34 7.15 -27.18
N TYR A 579 22.67 7.76 -28.15
CA TYR A 579 21.53 7.18 -28.86
C TYR A 579 21.92 5.98 -29.72
N THR A 580 23.10 6.01 -30.32
CA THR A 580 23.64 4.86 -31.09
C THR A 580 24.02 3.71 -30.16
N ALA A 581 24.63 4.00 -29.01
CA ALA A 581 24.96 2.98 -28.02
C ALA A 581 23.70 2.26 -27.52
N LEU A 582 22.65 3.01 -27.16
CA LEU A 582 21.37 2.40 -26.78
C LEU A 582 20.71 1.65 -27.95
N GLY A 583 20.77 2.18 -29.17
CA GLY A 583 20.23 1.53 -30.37
C GLY A 583 20.80 0.12 -30.60
N ASN A 584 22.06 -0.11 -30.23
CA ASN A 584 22.72 -1.42 -30.31
C ASN A 584 22.23 -2.40 -29.23
N GLU A 585 21.68 -1.92 -28.12
CA GLU A 585 21.17 -2.74 -27.02
C GLU A 585 19.70 -3.11 -27.18
N ILE A 586 18.97 -2.48 -28.12
CA ILE A 586 17.52 -2.68 -28.29
C ILE A 586 17.19 -3.42 -29.60
N SER A 587 16.43 -4.51 -29.50
CA SER A 587 15.86 -5.26 -30.61
C SER A 587 14.40 -4.87 -30.88
N LEU A 588 13.90 -5.22 -32.07
CA LEU A 588 12.47 -5.25 -32.36
C LEU A 588 12.09 -6.71 -32.56
N ASN A 589 11.39 -7.29 -31.59
CA ASN A 589 10.86 -8.64 -31.71
C ASN A 589 9.76 -8.62 -32.78
N GLN A 590 9.94 -9.39 -33.85
CA GLN A 590 8.94 -9.56 -34.91
C GLN A 590 7.84 -10.53 -34.49
#